data_AF-D7V0N6-F1
#
_entry.id   AF-D7V0N6-F1
#
_cell.length_a   1.000
_cell.length_b   1.000
_cell.length_c   1.000
_cell.angle_alpha   90.00
_cell.angle_beta   90.00
_cell.angle_gamma   90.00
#
_symmetry.space_group_name_H-M   'P 1'
#
loop_
_entity.id
_entity.type
_entity.pdbx_description
1 polymer ?
#
loop_
_entity_poly.entity_id
_entity_poly.type
_entity_poly.pdbx_seq_one_letter_code
_entity_poly.pdbx_strand_id
1 'polypeptide(L)'
;MLDNILDNISAELATIKKNTQKTVIRFYVASQSYSTSETRRLMIADIEKETLAGLKKHSTSFSKKFSSTAKGNWVNKAKQSLTETTQLFDQL
;
A
#
# COMPACT_ATOMS: atom_id res chain seq x y z
N MET A 1 -32.44 -14.65 -49.60
CA MET A 1 -33.20 -14.71 -48.33
C MET A 1 -32.46 -15.54 -47.29
N LEU A 2 -31.95 -16.73 -47.66
CA LEU A 2 -31.10 -17.55 -46.80
C LEU A 2 -29.77 -16.87 -46.43
N ASP A 3 -29.09 -16.23 -47.39
CA ASP A 3 -27.80 -15.57 -47.15
C ASP A 3 -27.90 -14.44 -46.11
N ASN A 4 -28.98 -13.67 -46.16
CA ASN A 4 -29.23 -12.57 -45.22
C ASN A 4 -29.46 -13.09 -43.79
N ILE A 5 -30.04 -14.29 -43.64
CA ILE A 5 -30.19 -14.96 -42.34
C ILE A 5 -28.82 -15.45 -41.85
N LEU A 6 -28.00 -16.01 -42.75
CA LEU A 6 -26.67 -16.51 -42.42
C LEU A 6 -25.72 -15.38 -41.99
N ASP A 7 -25.78 -14.24 -42.67
CA ASP A 7 -25.02 -13.03 -42.35
C ASP A 7 -25.43 -12.47 -40.98
N ASN A 8 -26.73 -12.44 -40.70
CA ASN A 8 -27.24 -11.92 -39.44
C ASN A 8 -26.85 -12.82 -38.25
N ILE A 9 -26.95 -14.15 -38.42
CA ILE A 9 -26.48 -15.12 -37.41
C ILE A 9 -24.98 -14.95 -37.17
N SER A 10 -24.19 -14.75 -38.23
CA SER A 10 -22.74 -14.53 -38.12
C SER A 10 -22.40 -13.25 -37.34
N ALA A 11 -23.15 -12.17 -37.58
CA ALA A 11 -23.00 -10.90 -36.87
C ALA A 11 -23.37 -11.00 -35.37
N GLU A 12 -24.44 -11.73 -35.05
CA GLU A 12 -24.82 -12.01 -33.67
C GLU A 12 -23.76 -12.84 -32.94
N LEU A 13 -23.23 -13.88 -33.60
CA LEU A 13 -22.15 -14.72 -33.05
C LEU A 13 -20.88 -13.91 -32.77
N ALA A 14 -20.50 -13.01 -33.69
CA ALA A 14 -19.37 -12.11 -33.50
C ALA A 14 -19.58 -11.17 -32.31
N THR A 15 -20.80 -10.68 -32.12
CA THR A 15 -21.18 -9.83 -30.99
C THR A 15 -21.11 -10.58 -29.66
N ILE A 16 -21.68 -11.80 -29.61
CA ILE A 16 -21.63 -12.67 -28.44
C ILE A 16 -20.17 -12.98 -28.06
N LYS A 17 -19.33 -13.32 -29.05
CA LYS A 17 -17.90 -13.58 -28.82
C LYS A 17 -17.21 -12.36 -28.21
N LYS A 18 -17.42 -11.16 -28.76
CA LYS A 18 -16.82 -9.92 -28.27
C LYS A 18 -17.28 -9.58 -26.84
N ASN A 19 -18.57 -9.77 -26.54
CA ASN A 19 -19.13 -9.52 -25.22
C ASN A 19 -18.61 -10.52 -24.18
N THR A 20 -18.44 -11.78 -24.57
CA THR A 20 -17.86 -12.82 -23.71
C THR A 20 -16.39 -12.48 -23.40
N GLN A 21 -15.60 -12.09 -24.39
CA GLN A 21 -14.21 -11.66 -24.18
C GLN A 21 -14.11 -10.48 -23.21
N LYS A 22 -14.95 -9.45 -23.38
CA LYS A 22 -15.00 -8.30 -22.46
C LYS A 22 -15.35 -8.71 -21.03
N THR A 23 -16.29 -9.64 -20.89
CA THR A 23 -16.74 -10.17 -19.60
C THR A 23 -15.61 -10.92 -18.89
N VAL A 24 -14.90 -11.80 -19.61
CA VAL A 24 -13.74 -12.52 -19.08
C VAL A 24 -12.64 -11.55 -18.64
N ILE A 25 -12.28 -10.56 -19.45
CA ILE A 25 -11.25 -9.57 -19.09
C ILE A 25 -11.63 -8.82 -17.81
N ARG A 26 -12.89 -8.36 -17.70
CA ARG A 26 -13.37 -7.66 -16.49
C ARG A 26 -13.29 -8.54 -15.25
N PHE A 27 -13.79 -9.78 -15.33
CA PHE A 27 -13.94 -10.64 -14.16
C PHE A 27 -12.68 -11.40 -13.76
N TYR A 28 -11.74 -11.64 -14.68
CA TYR A 28 -10.55 -12.42 -14.39
C TYR A 28 -9.27 -11.58 -14.35
N VAL A 29 -9.17 -10.52 -15.16
CA VAL A 29 -7.93 -9.73 -15.25
C VAL A 29 -8.06 -8.45 -14.42
N ALA A 30 -9.11 -7.67 -14.63
CA ALA A 30 -9.27 -6.38 -13.96
C ALA A 30 -9.56 -6.55 -12.46
N SER A 31 -10.43 -7.50 -12.08
CA SER A 31 -10.72 -7.82 -10.67
C SER A 31 -9.47 -8.26 -9.90
N GLN A 32 -8.65 -9.13 -10.51
CA GLN A 32 -7.42 -9.63 -9.89
C GLN A 32 -6.34 -8.55 -9.84
N SER A 33 -6.25 -7.70 -10.86
CA SER A 33 -5.34 -6.54 -10.85
C SER A 33 -5.72 -5.56 -9.74
N TYR A 34 -7.02 -5.28 -9.56
CA TYR A 34 -7.52 -4.43 -8.49
C TYR A 34 -7.25 -5.05 -7.12
N SER A 35 -7.59 -6.33 -6.93
CA SER A 35 -7.33 -7.05 -5.68
C SER A 35 -5.84 -7.10 -5.34
N THR A 36 -4.98 -7.32 -6.33
CA THR A 36 -3.52 -7.30 -6.17
C THR A 36 -3.02 -5.90 -5.78
N SER A 37 -3.54 -4.86 -6.44
CA SER A 37 -3.19 -3.46 -6.13
C SER A 37 -3.62 -3.08 -4.72
N GLU A 38 -4.83 -3.44 -4.31
CA GLU A 38 -5.35 -3.14 -2.98
C GLU A 38 -4.59 -3.91 -1.90
N THR A 39 -4.29 -5.19 -2.15
CA THR A 39 -3.44 -6.00 -1.27
C THR A 39 -2.05 -5.38 -1.11
N ARG A 40 -1.44 -4.91 -2.22
CA ARG A 40 -0.15 -4.22 -2.18
C ARG A 40 -0.24 -2.92 -1.38
N ARG A 41 -1.31 -2.14 -1.56
CA ARG A 41 -1.53 -0.88 -0.82
C ARG A 41 -1.59 -1.13 0.69
N LEU A 42 -2.34 -2.15 1.12
CA LEU A 42 -2.44 -2.55 2.52
C LEU A 42 -1.10 -3.02 3.06
N MET A 43 -0.38 -3.86 2.32
CA MET A 43 0.96 -4.33 2.71
C MET A 43 1.95 -3.18 2.90
N ILE A 44 1.94 -2.18 2.01
CA ILE A 44 2.80 -0.99 2.13
C ILE A 44 2.45 -0.21 3.41
N ALA A 45 1.16 0.01 3.67
CA ALA A 45 0.73 0.71 4.88
C ALA A 45 1.16 -0.02 6.17
N ASP A 46 1.09 -1.36 6.18
CA ASP A 46 1.58 -2.16 7.30
C ASP A 46 3.10 -2.07 7.47
N ILE A 47 3.87 -2.12 6.37
CA ILE A 47 5.32 -1.93 6.39
C ILE A 47 5.71 -0.54 6.91
N GLU A 48 5.01 0.50 6.47
CA GLU A 48 5.23 1.88 6.94
C GLU A 48 5.00 1.97 8.45
N LYS A 49 3.90 1.40 8.94
CA LYS A 49 3.57 1.36 10.37
C LYS A 49 4.61 0.60 11.19
N GLU A 50 5.07 -0.56 10.72
CA GLU A 50 6.13 -1.33 11.39
C GLU A 50 7.45 -0.57 11.42
N THR A 51 7.81 0.07 10.31
CA THR A 51 9.03 0.87 10.19
C THR A 51 9.02 2.06 11.14
N LEU A 52 7.89 2.78 11.22
CA LEU A 52 7.70 3.91 12.14
C LEU A 52 7.81 3.47 13.60
N ALA A 53 7.17 2.35 13.96
CA ALA A 53 7.28 1.77 15.29
C ALA A 53 8.73 1.36 15.62
N GLY A 54 9.46 0.81 14.65
CA GLY A 54 10.88 0.51 14.75
C GLY A 54 11.73 1.74 15.03
N LEU A 55 11.54 2.82 14.25
CA LEU A 55 12.23 4.10 14.44
C LEU A 55 11.96 4.68 15.83
N LYS A 56 10.70 4.69 16.29
CA LYS A 56 10.33 5.15 17.62
C LYS A 56 11.03 4.36 18.73
N LYS A 57 11.06 3.02 18.59
CA LYS A 57 11.74 2.12 19.54
C LYS A 57 13.25 2.36 19.57
N HIS A 58 13.88 2.52 18.42
CA HIS A 58 15.30 2.80 18.32
C HIS A 58 15.67 4.16 18.89
N SER A 59 14.91 5.21 18.56
CA SER A 59 15.09 6.55 19.12
C SER A 59 14.96 6.55 20.64
N THR A 60 13.90 5.92 21.17
CA THR A 60 13.70 5.81 22.62
C THR A 60 14.84 5.05 23.30
N SER A 61 15.30 3.95 22.70
CA SER A 61 16.44 3.18 23.21
C SER A 61 17.74 3.98 23.19
N PHE A 62 17.98 4.74 22.12
CA PHE A 62 19.14 5.62 22.00
C PHE A 62 19.10 6.72 23.07
N SER A 63 17.97 7.41 23.24
CA SER A 63 17.77 8.41 24.29
C SER A 63 18.11 7.87 25.68
N LYS A 64 17.62 6.67 25.99
CA LYS A 64 17.85 6.00 27.26
C LYS A 64 19.33 5.67 27.47
N LYS A 65 19.99 5.08 26.46
CA LYS A 65 21.43 4.76 26.50
C LYS A 65 22.28 6.02 26.63
N PHE A 66 22.01 7.03 25.82
CA PHE A 66 22.70 8.30 25.85
C PHE A 66 22.60 8.98 27.23
N SER A 67 21.41 9.00 27.83
CA SER A 67 21.19 9.51 29.19
C SER A 67 21.91 8.71 30.27
N SER A 68 22.15 7.41 30.05
CA SER A 68 22.88 6.56 31.00
C SER A 68 24.40 6.72 30.94
N THR A 69 24.95 7.17 29.80
CA THR A 69 26.39 7.25 29.56
C THR A 69 26.95 8.67 29.72
N ALA A 70 26.13 9.71 29.54
CA ALA A 70 26.56 11.11 29.60
C ALA A 70 25.71 11.90 30.60
N LYS A 71 26.31 12.87 31.30
CA LYS A 71 25.63 13.81 32.21
C LYS A 71 25.96 15.26 31.85
N GLY A 72 25.06 16.20 32.18
CA GLY A 72 25.27 17.65 32.03
C GLY A 72 24.18 18.35 31.22
N ASN A 73 24.21 19.70 31.20
CA ASN A 73 23.17 20.50 30.54
C ASN A 73 23.04 20.24 29.02
N TRP A 74 24.14 19.93 28.34
CA TRP A 74 24.12 19.59 26.91
C TRP A 74 23.40 18.24 26.65
N VAL A 75 23.55 17.27 27.56
CA VAL A 75 22.85 15.97 27.51
C VAL A 75 21.35 16.16 27.68
N ASN A 76 20.95 17.02 28.62
CA ASN A 76 19.53 17.34 28.85
C ASN A 76 18.89 17.96 27.60
N LYS A 77 19.57 18.92 26.96
CA LYS A 77 19.12 19.53 25.70
C LYS A 77 19.02 18.53 24.56
N ALA A 78 20.01 17.65 24.40
CA ALA A 78 19.99 16.62 23.36
C ALA A 78 18.87 15.60 23.59
N LYS A 79 18.61 15.21 24.84
CA LYS A 79 17.48 14.33 25.20
C LYS A 79 16.13 14.96 24.87
N GLN A 80 15.98 16.25 25.17
CA GLN A 80 14.76 16.99 24.88
C GLN A 80 14.49 17.02 23.36
N SER A 81 15.50 17.40 22.56
CA SER A 81 15.40 17.41 21.10
C SER A 81 15.07 16.02 20.52
N LEU A 82 15.66 14.96 21.08
CA LEU A 82 15.36 13.59 20.64
C LEU A 82 13.94 13.16 21.01
N THR A 83 13.43 13.62 22.16
CA THR A 83 12.05 13.35 22.60
C THR A 83 11.05 14.05 21.69
N GLU A 84 11.28 15.33 21.41
CA GLU A 84 10.46 16.13 20.48
C GLU A 84 10.45 15.48 19.08
N THR A 85 11.61 15.07 18.57
CA THR A 85 11.72 14.37 17.28
C THR A 85 10.97 13.03 17.29
N THR A 86 11.01 12.30 18.41
CA THR A 86 10.28 11.03 18.56
C THR A 86 8.77 11.24 18.63
N GLN A 87 8.30 12.36 19.20
CA GLN A 87 6.89 12.73 19.25
C GLN A 87 6.35 13.17 17.89
N LEU A 88 7.19 13.74 17.01
CA LEU A 88 6.80 14.02 15.63
C LEU A 88 6.42 12.75 14.86
N PHE A 89 7.01 11.60 15.22
CA PHE A 89 6.60 10.31 14.66
C PHE A 89 5.18 9.89 15.06
N ASP A 90 4.60 10.44 16.13
CA ASP A 90 3.20 10.16 16.50
C ASP A 90 2.19 10.99 15.68
N GLN A 91 2.69 11.93 14.88
CA GLN A 91 1.90 12.83 14.02
C GLN A 91 2.01 12.49 12.53
N LEU A 92 2.79 11.45 12.19
CA LEU A 92 2.95 10.89 10.84
C LEU A 92 2.11 9.63 10.68
#